data_AF-A0A2S9F991-F1
#
_entry.id   AF-A0A2S9F991-F1
#
_cell.length_a   1.000
_cell.length_b   1.000
_cell.length_c   1.000
_cell.angle_alpha   90.00
_cell.angle_beta   90.00
_cell.angle_gamma   90.00
#
_symmetry.space_group_name_H-M   'P 1'
#
loop_
_entity.id
_entity.type
_entity.pdbx_description
1 polymer ?
#
loop_
_entity_poly.entity_id
_entity_poly.type
_entity_poly.pdbx_seq_one_letter_code
_entity_poly.pdbx_strand_id
1 'polypeptide(L)'
;MLFSALPDAHGLYDPANEADSCGVAMVTDIQGRRSHSIVVDGLTALEHLEHRGAAGAEPNSGDGAGILIQLPVDLLRAVVDFELPAAAAEGLNTFAAGICFLPQEAVARESARSTVESIATEEGLQVLGWRDVPVDPDGAGIGMTALGCMP
;
A
#
# COMPACT_ATOMS: atom_id res chain seq x y z
N MET A 1 25.43 3.42 -19.95
CA MET A 1 24.20 3.35 -20.76
C MET A 1 23.15 4.15 -20.00
N LEU A 2 22.48 5.10 -20.65
CA LEU A 2 21.33 5.78 -20.06
C LEU A 2 20.15 4.81 -20.15
N PHE A 3 19.60 4.36 -19.03
CA PHE A 3 18.51 3.38 -18.93
C PHE A 3 17.14 3.93 -19.42
N SER A 4 17.12 5.08 -20.11
CA SER A 4 15.90 5.83 -20.47
C SER A 4 15.94 6.39 -21.91
N ALA A 5 16.83 5.88 -22.77
CA ALA A 5 16.80 6.27 -24.19
C ALA A 5 15.73 5.47 -24.94
N LEU A 6 14.71 6.17 -25.47
CA LEU A 6 13.73 5.58 -26.39
C LEU A 6 14.44 5.06 -27.65
N PRO A 7 14.05 3.90 -28.19
CA PRO A 7 14.62 3.39 -29.44
C PRO A 7 14.31 4.32 -30.62
N ASP A 8 15.16 4.31 -31.65
CA ASP A 8 14.90 5.04 -32.89
C ASP A 8 13.65 4.49 -33.60
N ALA A 9 12.98 5.33 -34.39
CA ALA A 9 11.82 4.93 -35.19
C ALA A 9 12.14 3.72 -36.09
N HIS A 10 11.37 2.64 -35.97
CA HIS A 10 11.59 1.42 -36.74
C HIS A 10 10.29 0.72 -37.13
N GLY A 11 10.07 0.53 -38.43
CA GLY A 11 8.84 -0.06 -38.95
C GLY A 11 7.63 0.84 -38.68
N LEU A 12 6.63 0.31 -37.97
CA LEU A 12 5.43 1.07 -37.54
C LEU A 12 5.63 1.78 -36.18
N TYR A 13 6.79 1.63 -35.54
CA TYR A 13 7.11 2.31 -34.30
C TYR A 13 7.51 3.77 -34.56
N ASP A 14 6.78 4.72 -33.98
CA ASP A 14 7.09 6.14 -33.95
C ASP A 14 7.26 6.59 -32.49
N PRO A 15 8.49 6.95 -32.05
CA PRO A 15 8.78 7.38 -30.69
C PRO A 15 7.95 8.60 -30.24
N ALA A 16 7.43 9.41 -31.17
CA ALA A 16 6.58 10.55 -30.84
C ALA A 16 5.20 10.14 -30.31
N ASN A 17 4.80 8.87 -30.48
CA ASN A 17 3.56 8.31 -29.95
C ASN A 17 3.77 7.51 -28.65
N GLU A 18 5.00 7.46 -28.12
CA GLU A 18 5.27 6.82 -26.84
C GLU A 18 4.68 7.67 -25.70
N ALA A 19 3.90 7.03 -24.83
CA ALA A 19 3.27 7.69 -23.69
C ALA A 19 3.67 6.99 -22.40
N ASP A 20 4.44 7.69 -21.57
CA ASP A 20 4.72 7.24 -20.21
C ASP A 20 3.42 7.04 -19.46
N SER A 21 3.25 5.85 -18.90
CA SER A 21 2.04 5.48 -18.17
C SER A 21 2.41 4.56 -17.03
N CYS A 22 2.09 4.96 -15.81
CA CYS A 22 2.20 4.09 -14.65
C CYS A 22 1.35 2.84 -14.88
N GLY A 23 1.90 1.68 -14.55
CA GLY A 23 1.16 0.42 -14.59
C GLY A 23 0.05 0.40 -13.54
N VAL A 24 -1.16 0.00 -13.94
CA VAL A 24 -2.25 -0.32 -13.01
C VAL A 24 -2.83 -1.68 -13.39
N ALA A 25 -3.08 -2.52 -12.39
CA ALA A 25 -3.75 -3.80 -12.55
C ALA A 25 -4.90 -3.93 -11.54
N MET A 26 -5.90 -4.74 -11.90
CA MET A 26 -7.01 -5.09 -11.01
C MET A 26 -7.29 -6.58 -11.14
N VAL A 27 -7.41 -7.26 -9.99
CA VAL A 27 -7.81 -8.67 -9.91
C VAL A 27 -9.11 -8.74 -9.11
N THR A 28 -10.07 -9.51 -9.61
CA THR A 28 -11.35 -9.73 -8.93
C THR A 28 -11.85 -11.15 -9.17
N ASP A 29 -12.50 -11.73 -8.16
CA ASP A 29 -13.28 -12.94 -8.31
C ASP A 29 -14.72 -12.56 -8.69
N ILE A 30 -15.13 -12.93 -9.91
CA ILE A 30 -16.45 -12.56 -10.45
C ILE A 30 -17.64 -13.18 -9.69
N GLN A 31 -17.38 -14.20 -8.86
CA GLN A 31 -18.38 -14.83 -8.00
C GLN A 31 -18.40 -14.20 -6.59
N GLY A 32 -17.54 -13.21 -6.34
CA GLY A 32 -17.46 -12.49 -5.07
C GLY A 32 -16.81 -13.30 -3.94
N ARG A 33 -16.07 -14.37 -4.26
CA ARG A 33 -15.44 -15.22 -3.24
C ARG A 33 -14.19 -14.54 -2.68
N ARG A 34 -14.04 -14.51 -1.36
CA ARG A 34 -12.84 -14.02 -0.68
C ARG A 34 -11.78 -15.10 -0.66
N SER A 35 -10.57 -14.78 -1.10
CA SER A 35 -9.44 -15.70 -1.10
C SER A 35 -8.12 -14.94 -1.03
N HIS A 36 -7.15 -15.49 -0.30
CA HIS A 36 -5.77 -15.00 -0.31
C HIS A 36 -5.13 -15.07 -1.71
N SER A 37 -5.61 -15.97 -2.58
CA SER A 37 -5.12 -16.06 -3.97
C SER A 37 -5.26 -14.76 -4.74
N ILE A 38 -6.31 -13.96 -4.49
CA ILE A 38 -6.52 -12.66 -5.14
C ILE A 38 -5.40 -11.67 -4.77
N VAL A 39 -4.93 -11.73 -3.53
CA VAL A 39 -3.81 -10.90 -3.06
C VAL A 39 -2.52 -11.33 -3.74
N VAL A 40 -2.26 -12.64 -3.82
CA VAL A 40 -1.10 -13.21 -4.52
C VAL A 40 -1.10 -12.80 -5.99
N ASP A 41 -2.23 -12.95 -6.69
CA ASP A 41 -2.38 -12.56 -8.09
C ASP A 41 -2.16 -11.05 -8.28
N GLY A 42 -2.63 -10.22 -7.34
CA GLY A 42 -2.38 -8.78 -7.34
C GLY A 42 -0.90 -8.42 -7.20
N LEU A 43 -0.17 -9.12 -6.33
CA LEU A 43 1.28 -8.95 -6.18
C LEU A 43 2.04 -9.40 -7.43
N THR A 44 1.69 -10.55 -8.02
CA THR A 44 2.25 -11.01 -9.30
C THR A 44 1.98 -10.01 -10.43
N ALA A 45 0.81 -9.38 -10.44
CA ALA A 45 0.52 -8.33 -11.40
C ALA A 45 1.42 -7.10 -11.20
N LEU A 46 1.67 -6.68 -9.95
CA LEU A 46 2.60 -5.59 -9.64
C LEU A 46 4.03 -5.90 -10.09
N GLU A 47 4.52 -7.12 -9.85
CA GLU A 47 5.85 -7.56 -10.33
C GLU A 47 5.97 -7.45 -11.86
N HIS A 48 4.90 -7.78 -12.59
CA HIS A 48 4.88 -7.65 -14.05
C HIS A 48 4.76 -6.20 -14.55
N LEU A 49 4.45 -5.25 -13.69
CA LEU A 49 4.38 -3.83 -14.01
C LEU A 49 5.70 -3.08 -13.78
N GLU A 50 6.75 -3.76 -13.30
CA GLU A 50 8.06 -3.15 -13.00
C GLU A 50 8.65 -2.37 -14.18
N HIS A 51 8.48 -2.88 -15.40
CA HIS A 51 8.93 -2.22 -16.63
C HIS A 51 8.24 -0.86 -16.91
N ARG A 52 7.20 -0.53 -16.15
CA ARG A 52 6.45 0.74 -16.18
C ARG A 52 6.66 1.56 -14.90
N GLY A 53 7.50 1.09 -13.99
CA GLY A 53 7.93 1.83 -12.82
C GLY A 53 9.00 2.84 -13.20
N ALA A 54 8.91 4.03 -12.61
CA ALA A 54 10.04 4.95 -12.60
C ALA A 54 11.06 4.47 -11.57
N ALA A 55 12.30 4.30 -12.03
CA ALA A 55 13.43 4.04 -11.14
C ALA A 55 13.96 5.37 -10.59
N GLY A 56 14.18 5.43 -9.28
CA GLY A 56 14.82 6.57 -8.64
C GLY A 56 16.30 6.69 -9.02
N ALA A 57 17.02 7.59 -8.33
CA ALA A 57 18.46 7.76 -8.53
C ALA A 57 19.28 6.50 -8.14
N GLU A 58 18.67 5.57 -7.39
CA GLU A 58 19.24 4.30 -6.94
C GLU A 58 18.42 3.14 -7.51
N PRO A 59 19.05 2.01 -7.92
CA PRO A 59 18.34 0.88 -8.53
C PRO A 59 17.38 0.16 -7.57
N ASN A 60 17.47 0.42 -6.27
CA ASN A 60 16.67 -0.18 -5.21
C ASN A 60 15.71 0.82 -4.54
N SER A 61 15.47 1.96 -5.19
CA SER A 61 14.45 2.94 -4.81
C SER A 61 13.56 3.19 -6.03
N GLY A 62 12.26 2.93 -5.90
CA GLY A 62 11.26 3.30 -6.92
C GLY A 62 10.41 4.47 -6.43
N ASP A 63 9.65 5.08 -7.36
CA ASP A 63 8.73 6.19 -7.04
C ASP A 63 7.56 5.75 -6.14
N GLY A 64 7.17 4.47 -6.21
CA GLY A 64 6.17 3.89 -5.33
C GLY A 64 5.46 2.68 -5.94
N ALA A 65 5.08 1.74 -5.07
CA ALA A 65 4.24 0.59 -5.41
C ALA A 65 3.24 0.36 -4.26
N GLY A 66 2.08 -0.21 -4.56
CA GLY A 66 1.08 -0.50 -3.54
C GLY A 66 -0.08 -1.33 -4.07
N ILE A 67 -0.80 -1.94 -3.13
CA ILE A 67 -2.02 -2.71 -3.40
C ILE A 67 -3.13 -2.20 -2.48
N LEU A 68 -4.33 -2.04 -3.04
CA LEU A 68 -5.54 -1.78 -2.27
C LEU A 68 -6.36 -3.07 -2.21
N ILE A 69 -6.66 -3.52 -0.99
CA ILE A 69 -7.47 -4.71 -0.74
C ILE A 69 -8.71 -4.37 0.10
N GLN A 70 -9.68 -5.28 0.11
CA GLN A 70 -10.79 -5.21 1.06
C GLN A 70 -10.28 -5.38 2.50
N LEU A 71 -11.02 -4.85 3.47
CA LEU A 71 -10.70 -4.99 4.91
C LEU A 71 -10.41 -6.47 5.27
N PRO A 72 -9.16 -6.82 5.63
CA PRO A 72 -8.77 -8.20 5.86
C PRO A 72 -9.09 -8.61 7.30
N VAL A 73 -10.38 -8.81 7.60
CA VAL A 73 -10.90 -9.04 8.96
C VAL A 73 -10.20 -10.20 9.66
N ASP A 74 -10.02 -11.35 8.98
CA ASP A 74 -9.41 -12.54 9.57
C ASP A 74 -7.94 -12.32 9.93
N LEU A 75 -7.20 -11.59 9.08
CA LEU A 75 -5.83 -11.19 9.38
C LEU A 75 -5.80 -10.28 10.60
N LEU A 76 -6.62 -9.23 10.61
CA LEU A 76 -6.64 -8.26 11.71
C LEU A 76 -6.98 -8.95 13.04
N ARG A 77 -8.01 -9.81 13.08
CA ARG A 77 -8.37 -10.59 14.26
C ARG A 77 -7.23 -11.47 14.79
N ALA A 78 -6.35 -11.95 13.91
CA ALA A 78 -5.23 -12.80 14.28
C ALA A 78 -4.01 -12.03 14.83
N VAL A 79 -3.90 -10.72 14.55
CA VAL A 79 -2.66 -9.96 14.80
C VAL A 79 -2.82 -8.76 15.73
N VAL A 80 -4.05 -8.35 16.07
CA VAL A 80 -4.29 -7.31 17.08
C VAL A 80 -4.47 -7.93 18.46
N ASP A 81 -4.18 -7.16 19.51
CA ASP A 81 -4.30 -7.54 20.91
C ASP A 81 -5.61 -7.03 21.56
N PHE A 82 -6.47 -6.36 20.80
CA PHE A 82 -7.78 -5.86 21.21
C PHE A 82 -8.94 -6.54 20.47
N GLU A 83 -10.14 -6.50 21.05
CA GLU A 83 -11.30 -7.15 20.46
C GLU A 83 -11.87 -6.35 19.28
N LEU A 84 -12.06 -7.03 18.14
CA LEU A 84 -12.72 -6.45 16.97
C LEU A 84 -14.23 -6.76 16.99
N PRO A 85 -15.10 -5.75 16.86
CA PRO A 85 -16.55 -5.93 16.77
C PRO A 85 -16.97 -6.99 15.75
N ALA A 86 -17.97 -7.80 16.11
CA ALA A 86 -18.57 -8.74 15.19
C ALA A 86 -19.28 -8.01 14.04
N ALA A 87 -19.38 -8.67 12.89
CA ALA A 87 -20.20 -8.16 11.79
C ALA A 87 -21.67 -8.01 12.22
N ALA A 88 -22.38 -7.07 11.59
CA ALA A 88 -23.82 -6.91 11.74
C ALA A 88 -24.55 -8.17 11.25
N ALA A 89 -25.84 -8.32 11.59
CA ALA A 89 -26.64 -9.48 11.20
C ALA A 89 -26.70 -9.69 9.68
N GLU A 90 -26.57 -8.59 8.92
CA GLU A 90 -26.54 -8.54 7.46
C GLU A 90 -25.16 -8.86 6.86
N GLY A 91 -24.17 -9.20 7.69
CA GLY A 91 -22.80 -9.53 7.26
C GLY A 91 -21.92 -8.32 6.98
N LEU A 92 -22.35 -7.10 7.33
CA LEU A 92 -21.57 -5.88 7.17
C LEU A 92 -20.57 -5.72 8.31
N ASN A 93 -19.35 -5.27 7.99
CA ASN A 93 -18.36 -4.93 9.01
C ASN A 93 -18.84 -3.70 9.80
N THR A 94 -18.66 -3.76 11.13
CA THR A 94 -19.05 -2.71 12.08
C THR A 94 -17.86 -1.91 12.60
N PHE A 95 -16.67 -2.17 12.04
CA PHE A 95 -15.44 -1.44 12.32
C PHE A 95 -14.72 -1.12 11.01
N ALA A 96 -13.84 -0.13 11.07
CA ALA A 96 -12.91 0.22 10.01
C ALA A 96 -11.47 0.10 10.51
N ALA A 97 -10.54 -0.10 9.58
CA ALA A 97 -9.11 0.01 9.82
C ALA A 97 -8.52 0.96 8.80
N GLY A 98 -7.57 1.78 9.23
CA GLY A 98 -6.81 2.69 8.38
C GLY A 98 -5.32 2.44 8.53
N ILE A 99 -4.56 2.86 7.53
CA ILE A 99 -3.09 2.93 7.59
C ILE A 99 -2.72 4.40 7.63
N CYS A 100 -1.85 4.78 8.55
CA CYS A 100 -1.33 6.12 8.68
C CYS A 100 0.19 6.10 8.72
N PHE A 101 0.80 7.10 8.10
CA PHE A 101 2.21 7.41 8.23
C PHE A 101 2.35 8.52 9.28
N LEU A 102 3.05 8.22 10.36
CA LEU A 102 3.23 9.11 11.50
C LEU A 102 4.67 9.62 11.54
N PRO A 103 5.00 10.65 12.34
CA PRO A 103 6.39 11.02 12.57
C PRO A 103 7.23 9.91 13.24
N GLN A 104 8.52 9.83 12.90
CA GLN A 104 9.47 8.93 13.57
C GLN A 104 9.78 9.34 15.03
N GLU A 105 9.79 10.65 15.31
CA GLU A 105 10.07 11.18 16.64
C GLU A 105 8.90 10.86 17.59
N ALA A 106 9.20 10.32 18.77
CA ALA A 106 8.20 9.72 19.66
C ALA A 106 7.15 10.73 20.17
N VAL A 107 7.57 11.94 20.55
CA VAL A 107 6.64 12.97 21.05
C VAL A 107 5.74 13.47 19.92
N ALA A 108 6.30 13.72 18.74
CA ALA A 108 5.55 14.10 17.55
C ALA A 108 4.57 13.00 17.10
N ARG A 109 4.98 11.73 17.17
CA ARG A 109 4.12 10.57 16.88
C ARG A 109 2.94 10.51 17.83
N GLU A 110 3.18 10.65 19.12
CA GLU A 110 2.12 10.59 20.12
C GLU A 110 1.15 11.77 19.99
N SER A 111 1.67 12.96 19.68
CA SER A 111 0.85 14.14 19.37
C SER A 111 -0.05 13.89 18.14
N ALA A 112 0.50 13.28 17.07
CA ALA A 112 -0.27 12.92 15.89
C ALA A 112 -1.36 11.87 16.19
N ARG A 113 -1.05 10.85 16.99
CA ARG A 113 -2.03 9.83 17.43
C ARG A 113 -3.15 10.45 18.25
N SER A 114 -2.81 11.29 19.23
CA SER A 114 -3.79 12.00 20.06
C SER A 114 -4.71 12.90 19.21
N THR A 115 -4.16 13.54 18.17
CA THR A 115 -4.97 14.32 17.22
C THR A 115 -5.99 13.47 16.48
N VAL A 116 -5.58 12.29 15.99
CA VAL A 116 -6.47 11.33 15.33
C VAL A 116 -7.57 10.86 16.28
N GLU A 117 -7.22 10.55 17.54
CA GLU A 117 -8.19 10.12 18.56
C GLU A 117 -9.19 11.22 18.94
N SER A 118 -8.75 12.48 19.01
CA SER A 118 -9.64 13.64 19.23
C SER A 118 -10.66 13.75 18.10
N ILE A 119 -10.21 13.72 16.85
CA ILE A 119 -11.08 13.81 15.68
C ILE A 119 -12.05 12.64 15.63
N ALA A 120 -11.58 11.41 15.89
CA ALA A 120 -12.45 10.24 15.97
C ALA A 120 -13.56 10.44 17.02
N THR A 121 -13.20 10.95 18.20
CA THR A 121 -14.17 11.24 19.27
C THR A 121 -15.17 12.33 18.87
N GLU A 122 -14.71 13.40 18.22
CA GLU A 122 -15.55 14.49 17.71
C GLU A 122 -16.57 14.00 16.67
N GLU A 123 -16.17 13.03 15.84
CA GLU A 123 -17.03 12.37 14.84
C GLU A 123 -17.87 11.21 15.42
N GLY A 124 -17.85 10.99 16.74
CA GLY A 124 -18.62 9.94 17.40
C GLY A 124 -18.11 8.52 17.16
N LEU A 125 -16.84 8.37 16.78
CA LEU A 125 -16.15 7.11 16.58
C LEU A 125 -15.34 6.73 17.81
N GLN A 126 -15.18 5.42 18.04
CA GLN A 126 -14.30 4.87 19.06
C GLN A 126 -13.03 4.33 18.40
N VAL A 127 -11.86 4.77 18.85
CA VAL A 127 -10.58 4.14 18.48
C VAL A 127 -10.41 2.88 19.31
N LEU A 128 -10.41 1.73 18.64
CA LEU A 128 -10.28 0.41 19.30
C LEU A 128 -8.85 0.10 19.72
N GLY A 129 -7.88 0.61 18.95
CA GLY A 129 -6.47 0.43 19.23
C GLY A 129 -5.59 0.82 18.05
N TRP A 130 -4.29 0.82 18.30
CA TRP A 130 -3.26 1.07 17.30
C TRP A 130 -2.44 -0.20 17.11
N ARG A 131 -2.07 -0.48 15.87
CA ARG A 131 -1.20 -1.60 15.52
C ARG A 131 -0.02 -1.09 14.72
N ASP A 132 1.18 -1.37 15.19
CA ASP A 132 2.39 -1.19 14.40
C ASP A 132 2.40 -2.20 13.25
N VAL A 133 2.57 -1.70 12.02
CA VAL A 133 2.62 -2.55 10.83
C VAL A 133 4.03 -3.12 10.73
N PRO A 134 4.21 -4.46 10.69
CA PRO A 134 5.52 -5.06 10.52
C PRO A 134 6.08 -4.70 9.14
N VAL A 135 7.31 -4.20 9.12
CA VAL A 135 8.07 -3.81 7.93
C VAL A 135 9.48 -4.37 8.04
N ASP A 136 10.08 -4.71 6.90
CA ASP A 136 11.46 -5.21 6.81
C ASP A 136 12.22 -4.47 5.69
N PRO A 137 12.60 -3.20 5.92
CA PRO A 137 13.28 -2.40 4.91
C PRO A 137 14.65 -2.98 4.50
N ASP A 138 15.34 -3.65 5.43
CA ASP A 138 16.62 -4.29 5.16
C ASP A 138 16.45 -5.52 4.27
N GLY A 139 15.52 -6.42 4.62
CA GLY A 139 15.21 -7.60 3.81
C GLY A 139 14.62 -7.26 2.45
N ALA A 140 13.89 -6.15 2.34
CA ALA A 140 13.39 -5.61 1.08
C ALA A 140 14.45 -4.84 0.26
N GLY A 141 15.64 -4.60 0.82
CA GLY A 141 16.74 -3.91 0.15
C GLY A 141 16.47 -2.45 -0.19
N ILE A 142 15.64 -1.74 0.59
CA ILE A 142 15.22 -0.37 0.31
C ILE A 142 16.42 0.59 0.25
N GLY A 143 16.49 1.43 -0.79
CA GLY A 143 17.58 2.40 -0.98
C GLY A 143 17.58 3.55 0.03
N MET A 144 18.74 4.19 0.19
CA MET A 144 18.98 5.19 1.25
C MET A 144 18.07 6.42 1.12
N THR A 145 17.70 6.78 -0.10
CA THR A 145 16.79 7.90 -0.37
C THR A 145 15.41 7.65 0.25
N ALA A 146 14.84 6.46 0.03
CA ALA A 146 13.53 6.11 0.59
C ALA A 146 13.60 5.83 2.10
N LEU A 147 14.69 5.23 2.59
CA LEU A 147 14.93 5.06 4.02
C LEU A 147 14.98 6.41 4.77
N GLY A 148 15.62 7.41 4.16
CA GLY A 148 15.78 8.74 4.75
C GLY A 148 14.47 9.51 4.94
N CYS A 149 13.40 9.12 4.24
CA CYS A 149 12.07 9.71 4.35
C CYS A 149 10.99 8.73 4.83
N MET A 150 11.37 7.53 5.28
CA MET A 150 10.45 6.56 5.84
C MET A 150 9.70 7.19 7.04
N PRO A 151 8.37 7.06 7.12
CA PRO A 151 7.60 7.62 8.23
C PRO A 151 7.85 6.90 9.55
#